data_AF-A0AAD5B6X9-F1
#
_entry.id   AF-A0AAD5B6X9-F1
#
_cell.length_a   1.000
_cell.length_b   1.000
_cell.length_c   1.000
_cell.angle_alpha   90.00
_cell.angle_beta   90.00
_cell.angle_gamma   90.00
#
_symmetry.space_group_name_H-M   'P 1'
#
loop_
_entity.id
_entity.type
_entity.pdbx_description
1 polymer ?
#
loop_
_entity_poly.entity_id
_entity_poly.type
_entity_poly.pdbx_seq_one_letter_code
_entity_poly.pdbx_strand_id
1 'polypeptide(L)'
;DTEEALMMNLRDSQILNHKQNLDWSWVLIGTILKWPNVNLRNNKDEQMHKFVRRLLFFYKPSSKLYASLELDHSKAKQLTVVGCQFVEFLLESDEDGLVYLEDLVKDIVQWLSSSSGLKPDRSLQSNGLLNTLSQHYFLFLGTLSAHPSGVKLLEKCSVFQW
;
A
#
# COMPACT_ATOMS: atom_id res chain seq x y z
N ASP A 1 1.33 -18.73 -22.54
CA ASP A 1 2.59 -18.09 -22.08
C ASP A 1 2.48 -17.60 -20.64
N THR A 2 3.56 -17.51 -19.87
CA THR A 2 3.52 -16.99 -18.47
C THR A 2 3.18 -15.50 -18.40
N GLU A 3 3.62 -14.74 -19.39
CA GLU A 3 3.33 -13.31 -19.53
C GLU A 3 1.86 -13.07 -19.92
N GLU A 4 1.33 -13.90 -20.81
CA GLU A 4 -0.09 -13.87 -21.20
C GLU A 4 -1.01 -14.16 -20.00
N ALA A 5 -0.64 -15.13 -19.15
CA ALA A 5 -1.38 -15.44 -17.93
C ALA A 5 -1.35 -14.26 -16.92
N LEU A 6 -0.22 -13.58 -16.80
CA LEU A 6 -0.10 -12.37 -15.97
C LEU A 6 -1.03 -11.27 -16.47
N MET A 7 -1.06 -11.02 -17.78
CA MET A 7 -1.91 -9.99 -18.39
C MET A 7 -3.40 -10.33 -18.29
N MET A 8 -3.76 -11.61 -18.41
CA MET A 8 -5.12 -12.09 -18.17
C MET A 8 -5.54 -11.82 -16.72
N ASN A 9 -4.71 -12.22 -15.74
CA ASN A 9 -4.99 -11.94 -14.32
C ASN A 9 -5.10 -10.44 -14.05
N LEU A 10 -4.25 -9.62 -14.67
CA LEU A 10 -4.28 -8.17 -14.53
C LEU A 10 -5.61 -7.57 -15.01
N ARG A 11 -6.12 -8.04 -16.14
CA ARG A 11 -7.43 -7.64 -16.67
C ARG A 11 -8.58 -8.11 -15.78
N ASP A 12 -8.54 -9.37 -15.38
CA ASP A 12 -9.59 -10.01 -14.60
C ASP A 12 -9.67 -9.48 -13.16
N SER A 13 -8.58 -8.89 -12.67
CA SER A 13 -8.55 -8.22 -11.36
C SER A 13 -9.50 -7.01 -11.26
N GLN A 14 -9.99 -6.49 -12.40
CA GLN A 14 -10.84 -5.30 -12.54
C GLN A 14 -10.22 -3.97 -12.10
N ILE A 15 -9.01 -3.99 -11.53
CA ILE A 15 -8.35 -2.78 -11.04
C ILE A 15 -8.10 -1.75 -12.12
N LEU A 16 -7.88 -2.16 -13.38
CA LEU A 16 -7.66 -1.28 -14.51
C LEU A 16 -8.98 -0.83 -15.17
N ASN A 17 -10.06 -1.58 -14.95
CA ASN A 17 -11.35 -1.40 -15.63
C ASN A 17 -12.18 -0.29 -14.98
N HIS A 18 -12.31 -0.28 -13.64
CA HIS A 18 -13.10 0.72 -12.92
C HIS A 18 -12.43 1.20 -11.63
N LYS A 19 -12.98 2.26 -11.04
CA LYS A 19 -12.47 2.90 -9.82
C LYS A 19 -13.14 2.42 -8.52
N GLN A 20 -14.19 1.59 -8.59
CA GLN A 20 -14.82 1.00 -7.40
C GLN A 20 -13.86 -0.01 -6.73
N ASN A 21 -13.07 0.47 -5.77
CA ASN A 21 -11.93 -0.26 -5.20
C ASN A 21 -12.32 -1.57 -4.50
N LEU A 22 -13.48 -1.57 -3.83
CA LEU A 22 -13.95 -2.73 -3.07
C LEU A 22 -14.42 -3.87 -3.98
N ASP A 23 -14.75 -3.58 -5.24
CA ASP A 23 -15.24 -4.57 -6.21
C ASP A 23 -14.10 -5.21 -7.02
N TRP A 24 -12.87 -4.74 -6.85
CA TRP A 24 -11.70 -5.39 -7.45
C TRP A 24 -11.52 -6.81 -6.89
N SER A 25 -10.94 -7.70 -7.71
CA SER A 25 -10.58 -9.05 -7.26
C SER A 25 -9.28 -9.01 -6.47
N TRP A 26 -9.39 -8.79 -5.17
CA TRP A 26 -8.26 -8.75 -4.24
C TRP A 26 -7.48 -10.07 -4.15
N VAL A 27 -8.11 -11.19 -4.49
CA VAL A 27 -7.43 -12.50 -4.64
C VAL A 27 -6.47 -12.46 -5.82
N LEU A 28 -6.91 -11.98 -6.98
CA LEU A 28 -6.05 -11.87 -8.16
C LEU A 28 -4.97 -10.80 -7.97
N ILE A 29 -5.30 -9.68 -7.32
CA ILE A 29 -4.31 -8.65 -6.95
C ILE A 29 -3.18 -9.26 -6.13
N GLY A 30 -3.50 -9.98 -5.05
CA GLY A 30 -2.48 -10.68 -4.24
C GLY A 30 -1.69 -11.72 -5.04
N THR A 31 -2.33 -12.39 -5.98
CA THR A 31 -1.69 -13.38 -6.88
C THR A 31 -0.69 -12.71 -7.82
N ILE A 32 -1.03 -11.55 -8.40
CA ILE A 32 -0.15 -10.77 -9.29
C ILE A 32 1.06 -10.24 -8.51
N LEU A 33 0.85 -9.70 -7.31
CA LEU A 33 1.92 -9.17 -6.47
C LEU A 33 2.94 -10.23 -6.05
N LYS A 34 2.51 -11.49 -5.95
CA LYS A 34 3.36 -12.65 -5.63
C LYS A 34 3.79 -13.44 -6.85
N TRP A 35 3.53 -12.93 -8.06
CA TRP A 35 3.82 -13.68 -9.27
C TRP A 35 5.33 -13.82 -9.44
N PRO A 36 5.85 -15.04 -9.67
CA PRO A 36 7.29 -15.27 -9.71
C PRO A 36 7.94 -14.48 -10.84
N ASN A 37 9.11 -13.89 -10.54
CA ASN A 37 9.92 -13.09 -11.47
C ASN A 37 9.25 -11.83 -12.04
N VAL A 38 8.12 -11.40 -11.49
CA VAL A 38 7.47 -10.13 -11.86
C VAL A 38 7.84 -9.08 -10.83
N ASN A 39 8.48 -8.01 -11.30
CA ASN A 39 8.74 -6.78 -10.56
C ASN A 39 8.72 -5.61 -11.55
N LEU A 40 8.68 -4.37 -11.04
CA LEU A 40 8.64 -3.19 -11.92
C LEU A 40 9.93 -2.99 -12.72
N ARG A 41 11.06 -3.48 -12.20
CA ARG A 41 12.36 -3.40 -12.86
C ARG A 41 12.41 -4.18 -14.18
N ASN A 42 11.80 -5.36 -14.20
CA ASN A 42 11.79 -6.25 -15.36
C ASN A 42 10.54 -6.05 -16.24
N ASN A 43 9.45 -5.53 -15.67
CA ASN A 43 8.19 -5.34 -16.37
C ASN A 43 7.96 -3.87 -16.71
N LYS A 44 8.28 -3.50 -17.96
CA LYS A 44 8.09 -2.14 -18.50
C LYS A 44 6.69 -1.88 -19.05
N ASP A 45 5.74 -2.77 -18.80
CA ASP A 45 4.36 -2.59 -19.28
C ASP A 45 3.69 -1.43 -18.52
N GLU A 46 3.18 -0.47 -19.27
CA GLU A 46 2.45 0.69 -18.74
C GLU A 46 1.21 0.27 -17.92
N GLN A 47 0.59 -0.87 -18.24
CA GLN A 47 -0.52 -1.44 -17.47
C GLN A 47 -0.07 -1.87 -16.08
N MET A 48 1.14 -2.41 -15.92
CA MET A 48 1.70 -2.80 -14.62
C MET A 48 1.99 -1.55 -13.77
N HIS A 49 2.57 -0.51 -14.37
CA HIS A 49 2.74 0.77 -13.66
C HIS A 49 1.40 1.41 -13.28
N LYS A 50 0.39 1.34 -14.15
CA LYS A 50 -0.96 1.84 -13.86
C LYS A 50 -1.64 1.04 -12.74
N PHE A 51 -1.43 -0.27 -12.70
CA PHE A 51 -1.86 -1.16 -11.61
C PHE A 51 -1.27 -0.72 -10.27
N VAL A 52 0.05 -0.53 -10.22
CA VAL A 52 0.76 -0.06 -9.02
C VAL A 52 0.26 1.30 -8.57
N ARG A 53 0.10 2.27 -9.48
CA ARG A 53 -0.41 3.60 -9.14
C ARG A 53 -1.84 3.57 -8.58
N ARG A 54 -2.70 2.68 -9.07
CA ARG A 54 -4.07 2.52 -8.53
C ARG A 54 -4.07 1.90 -7.14
N LEU A 55 -3.22 0.89 -6.89
CA LEU A 55 -3.04 0.34 -5.54
C LEU A 55 -2.45 1.37 -4.58
N LEU A 56 -1.42 2.09 -5.01
CA LEU A 56 -0.81 3.15 -4.21
C LEU A 56 -1.86 4.18 -3.79
N PHE A 57 -2.64 4.70 -4.73
CA PHE A 57 -3.69 5.66 -4.41
C PHE A 57 -4.73 5.11 -3.42
N PHE A 58 -5.11 3.84 -3.55
CA PHE A 58 -6.01 3.19 -2.59
C PHE A 58 -5.41 3.11 -1.18
N TYR A 59 -4.13 2.74 -1.06
CA TYR A 59 -3.47 2.59 0.23
C TYR A 59 -2.98 3.90 0.85
N LYS A 60 -2.84 5.00 0.11
CA LYS A 60 -2.45 6.29 0.70
C LYS A 60 -3.50 6.79 1.71
N PRO A 61 -3.14 7.09 2.96
CA PRO A 61 -4.10 7.63 3.94
C PRO A 61 -4.83 8.89 3.46
N SER A 62 -4.16 9.75 2.67
CA SER A 62 -4.76 10.97 2.11
C SER A 62 -5.95 10.73 1.18
N SER A 63 -6.04 9.56 0.53
CA SER A 63 -7.20 9.21 -0.31
C SER A 63 -8.43 8.84 0.52
N LYS A 64 -8.23 8.50 1.79
CA LYS A 64 -9.24 8.00 2.73
C LYS A 64 -9.92 6.69 2.29
N LEU A 65 -9.50 6.06 1.18
CA LEU A 65 -10.16 4.87 0.65
C LEU A 65 -9.96 3.66 1.56
N TYR A 66 -8.70 3.34 1.89
CA TYR A 66 -8.37 2.28 2.84
C TYR A 66 -8.51 2.75 4.29
N ALA A 67 -8.00 3.95 4.61
CA ALA A 67 -7.90 4.46 5.98
C ALA A 67 -9.25 4.69 6.68
N SER A 68 -10.35 4.88 5.92
CA SER A 68 -11.69 5.07 6.50
C SER A 68 -12.49 3.80 6.70
N LEU A 69 -12.02 2.64 6.19
CA LEU A 69 -12.71 1.37 6.37
C LEU A 69 -12.69 0.94 7.83
N GLU A 70 -13.81 0.45 8.34
CA GLU A 70 -13.95 -0.07 9.70
C GLU A 70 -13.17 -1.38 9.86
N LEU A 71 -12.74 -1.67 11.09
CA LEU A 71 -11.95 -2.87 11.40
C LEU A 71 -12.70 -4.18 11.18
N ASP A 72 -14.01 -4.17 11.40
CA ASP A 72 -14.91 -5.31 11.23
C ASP A 72 -15.38 -5.49 9.79
N HIS A 73 -14.94 -4.62 8.87
CA HIS A 73 -15.24 -4.75 7.46
C HIS A 73 -14.85 -6.14 6.95
N SER A 74 -15.75 -6.81 6.23
CA SER A 74 -15.58 -8.21 5.81
C SER A 74 -14.27 -8.51 5.06
N LYS A 75 -13.75 -7.53 4.31
CA LYS A 75 -12.48 -7.63 3.57
C LYS A 75 -11.26 -7.09 4.32
N ALA A 76 -11.40 -6.56 5.54
CA ALA A 76 -10.34 -5.88 6.29
C ALA A 76 -9.01 -6.63 6.29
N LYS A 77 -9.03 -7.88 6.76
CA LYS A 77 -7.83 -8.73 6.82
C LYS A 77 -7.21 -8.96 5.44
N GLN A 78 -8.03 -9.22 4.42
CA GLN A 78 -7.54 -9.46 3.05
C GLN A 78 -6.84 -8.22 2.51
N LEU A 79 -7.46 -7.05 2.65
CA LEU A 79 -6.89 -5.78 2.20
C LEU A 79 -5.56 -5.49 2.90
N THR A 80 -5.49 -5.68 4.21
CA THR A 80 -4.25 -5.46 4.96
C THR A 80 -3.13 -6.42 4.54
N VAL A 81 -3.44 -7.71 4.37
CA VAL A 81 -2.47 -8.72 3.91
C VAL A 81 -1.96 -8.38 2.51
N VAL A 82 -2.84 -8.00 1.59
CA VAL A 82 -2.44 -7.57 0.24
C VAL A 82 -1.61 -6.28 0.29
N GLY A 83 -1.91 -5.37 1.23
CA GLY A 83 -1.12 -4.16 1.46
C GLY A 83 0.32 -4.46 1.88
N CYS A 84 0.54 -5.40 2.81
CA CYS A 84 1.89 -5.86 3.17
C CYS A 84 2.61 -6.47 1.96
N GLN A 85 1.94 -7.32 1.18
CA GLN A 85 2.51 -7.92 -0.03
C GLN A 85 2.86 -6.87 -1.09
N PHE A 86 2.07 -5.82 -1.20
CA PHE A 86 2.35 -4.70 -2.09
C PHE A 86 3.60 -3.94 -1.68
N VAL A 87 3.80 -3.73 -0.37
CA VAL A 87 5.02 -3.12 0.18
C VAL A 87 6.25 -3.99 -0.12
N GLU A 88 6.16 -5.31 0.09
CA GLU A 88 7.23 -6.26 -0.26
C GLU A 88 7.55 -6.22 -1.76
N PHE A 89 6.52 -6.28 -2.62
CA PHE A 89 6.67 -6.22 -4.08
C PHE A 89 7.39 -4.93 -4.55
N LEU A 90 7.08 -3.78 -3.94
CA LEU A 90 7.76 -2.53 -4.27
C LEU A 90 9.20 -2.51 -3.75
N LEU A 91 9.49 -3.13 -2.60
CA LEU A 91 10.87 -3.26 -2.11
C LEU A 91 11.71 -4.14 -3.04
N GLU A 92 11.13 -5.21 -3.58
CA GLU A 92 11.77 -6.11 -4.55
C GLU A 92 11.96 -5.49 -5.93
N SER A 93 11.37 -4.33 -6.18
CA SER A 93 11.43 -3.59 -7.46
C SER A 93 12.54 -2.55 -7.51
N ASP A 94 13.48 -2.53 -6.56
CA ASP A 94 14.63 -1.61 -6.49
C ASP A 94 14.22 -0.14 -6.70
N GLU A 95 14.96 0.64 -7.51
CA GLU A 95 14.72 2.08 -7.72
C GLU A 95 13.32 2.38 -8.27
N ASP A 96 12.79 1.55 -9.16
CA ASP A 96 11.46 1.71 -9.75
C ASP A 96 10.34 1.53 -8.72
N GLY A 97 10.56 0.73 -7.67
CA GLY A 97 9.62 0.56 -6.57
C GLY A 97 9.80 1.59 -5.45
N LEU A 98 11.05 1.98 -5.17
CA LEU A 98 11.39 2.91 -4.10
C LEU A 98 10.69 4.27 -4.25
N VAL A 99 10.49 4.76 -5.47
CA VAL A 99 9.75 6.02 -5.71
C VAL A 99 8.30 5.97 -5.21
N TYR A 100 7.63 4.83 -5.38
CA TYR A 100 6.25 4.62 -4.91
C TYR A 100 6.20 4.41 -3.40
N LEU A 101 7.17 3.69 -2.85
CA LEU A 101 7.28 3.50 -1.39
C LEU A 101 7.57 4.80 -0.68
N GLU A 102 8.47 5.64 -1.21
CA GLU A 102 8.77 6.95 -0.61
C GLU A 102 7.53 7.84 -0.55
N ASP A 103 6.74 7.87 -1.63
CA ASP A 103 5.46 8.60 -1.66
C ASP A 103 4.46 8.04 -0.64
N LEU A 104 4.33 6.71 -0.53
CA LEU A 104 3.44 6.07 0.46
C LEU A 104 3.87 6.39 1.90
N VAL A 105 5.15 6.22 2.21
CA VAL A 105 5.69 6.42 3.57
C VAL A 105 5.56 7.89 3.97
N LYS A 106 5.87 8.84 3.09
CA LYS A 106 5.67 10.27 3.36
C LYS A 106 4.22 10.61 3.67
N ASP A 107 3.27 10.04 2.93
CA ASP A 107 1.84 10.25 3.16
C ASP A 107 1.39 9.66 4.52
N ILE A 108 1.88 8.47 4.88
CA ILE A 108 1.65 7.85 6.19
C ILE A 108 2.21 8.72 7.32
N VAL A 109 3.46 9.18 7.21
CA VAL A 109 4.10 10.05 8.20
C VAL A 109 3.31 11.34 8.37
N GLN A 110 2.93 12.00 7.28
CA GLN A 110 2.16 13.24 7.32
C GLN A 110 0.78 13.04 7.98
N TRP A 111 0.10 11.94 7.66
CA TRP A 111 -1.18 11.60 8.26
C TRP A 111 -1.08 11.30 9.75
N LEU A 112 -0.06 10.53 10.15
CA LEU A 112 0.25 10.29 11.56
C LEU A 112 0.46 11.64 12.26
N SER A 113 1.27 12.56 11.69
CA SER A 113 1.68 13.81 12.35
C SER A 113 0.49 14.73 12.55
N SER A 114 -0.47 14.65 11.63
CA SER A 114 -1.74 15.36 11.71
C SER A 114 -2.68 14.77 12.77
N SER A 115 -2.47 13.51 13.16
CA SER A 115 -3.32 12.73 14.06
C SER A 115 -2.77 12.58 15.48
N SER A 116 -1.46 12.73 15.69
CA SER A 116 -0.77 12.48 16.97
C SER A 116 -0.92 13.56 18.04
N GLY A 117 -1.63 14.66 17.77
CA GLY A 117 -1.93 15.64 18.81
C GLY A 117 -0.76 16.48 19.29
N LEU A 118 0.30 16.64 18.48
CA LEU A 118 1.30 17.70 18.68
C LEU A 118 0.69 19.12 18.68
N LYS A 119 -0.62 19.24 18.40
CA LYS A 119 -1.46 20.40 18.74
C LYS A 119 -2.47 19.98 19.81
N PRO A 120 -2.68 20.79 20.88
CA PRO A 120 -3.42 20.42 22.09
C PRO A 120 -4.91 20.06 21.90
N ASP A 121 -5.44 20.09 20.68
CA ASP A 121 -6.87 19.95 20.38
C ASP A 121 -7.20 18.73 19.48
N ARG A 122 -6.24 17.81 19.25
CA ARG A 122 -6.43 16.64 18.36
C ARG A 122 -5.81 15.38 18.93
N SER A 123 -6.51 14.66 19.80
CA SER A 123 -6.02 13.36 20.28
C SER A 123 -6.17 12.28 19.20
N LEU A 124 -5.31 11.26 19.20
CA LEU A 124 -5.44 10.09 18.29
C LEU A 124 -6.81 9.41 18.39
N GLN A 125 -7.48 9.58 19.55
CA GLN A 125 -8.83 9.07 19.82
C GLN A 125 -9.92 9.82 19.01
N SER A 126 -9.70 11.07 18.59
CA SER A 126 -10.72 11.86 17.87
C SER A 126 -10.80 11.56 16.37
N ASN A 127 -9.81 10.86 15.78
CA ASN A 127 -9.67 10.72 14.32
C ASN A 127 -10.06 9.33 13.77
N GLY A 128 -10.67 8.46 14.58
CA GLY A 128 -11.11 7.13 14.13
C GLY A 128 -10.00 6.06 14.02
N LEU A 129 -8.75 6.39 14.39
CA LEU A 129 -7.61 5.45 14.35
C LEU A 129 -7.93 4.09 14.99
N LEU A 130 -8.55 4.11 16.18
CA LEU A 130 -8.83 2.90 16.95
C LEU A 130 -9.94 2.03 16.35
N ASN A 131 -10.75 2.55 15.43
CA ASN A 131 -11.92 1.88 14.88
C ASN A 131 -11.80 1.58 13.38
N THR A 132 -10.78 2.13 12.71
CA THR A 132 -10.57 1.93 11.26
C THR A 132 -9.27 1.19 10.95
N LEU A 133 -9.14 0.73 9.71
CA LEU A 133 -7.94 0.09 9.18
C LEU A 133 -6.73 1.01 9.09
N SER A 134 -6.89 2.30 9.38
CA SER A 134 -5.77 3.24 9.44
C SER A 134 -4.71 2.84 10.48
N GLN A 135 -5.08 2.12 11.54
CA GLN A 135 -4.08 1.57 12.47
C GLN A 135 -3.17 0.50 11.85
N HIS A 136 -3.58 -0.13 10.75
CA HIS A 136 -2.75 -1.14 10.08
C HIS A 136 -1.60 -0.53 9.27
N TYR A 137 -1.50 0.81 9.15
CA TYR A 137 -0.29 1.44 8.58
C TYR A 137 0.97 1.10 9.38
N PHE A 138 0.86 0.84 10.69
CA PHE A 138 1.99 0.36 11.48
C PHE A 138 2.50 -1.01 11.01
N LEU A 139 1.62 -1.87 10.46
CA LEU A 139 2.03 -3.15 9.87
C LEU A 139 2.81 -2.95 8.57
N PHE A 140 2.47 -1.93 7.78
CA PHE A 140 3.19 -1.62 6.54
C PHE A 140 4.60 -1.10 6.87
N LEU A 141 4.72 -0.21 7.87
CA LEU A 141 6.01 0.25 8.36
C LEU A 141 6.83 -0.90 8.99
N GLY A 142 6.17 -1.81 9.72
CA GLY A 142 6.81 -3.01 10.26
C GLY A 142 7.30 -3.99 9.17
N THR A 143 6.58 -4.08 8.06
CA THR A 143 7.00 -4.86 6.89
C THR A 143 8.27 -4.24 6.29
N LEU A 144 8.32 -2.91 6.12
CA LEU A 144 9.52 -2.21 5.66
C LEU A 144 10.72 -2.39 6.60
N SER A 145 10.50 -2.32 7.92
CA SER A 145 11.60 -2.37 8.90
C SER A 145 12.28 -3.74 8.98
N ALA A 146 11.66 -4.80 8.46
CA ALA A 146 12.28 -6.12 8.35
C ALA A 146 13.42 -6.17 7.29
N HIS A 147 13.51 -5.18 6.39
CA HIS A 147 14.49 -5.13 5.31
C HIS A 147 15.50 -3.98 5.49
N PRO A 148 16.81 -4.21 5.26
CA PRO A 148 17.82 -3.14 5.37
C PRO A 148 17.55 -1.93 4.45
N SER A 149 17.06 -2.16 3.23
CA SER A 149 16.65 -1.10 2.30
C SER A 149 15.42 -0.34 2.80
N GLY A 150 14.46 -1.05 3.40
CA GLY A 150 13.29 -0.45 4.02
C GLY A 150 13.64 0.42 5.22
N VAL A 151 14.56 -0.01 6.09
CA VAL A 151 15.05 0.82 7.22
C VAL A 151 15.66 2.13 6.72
N LYS A 152 16.50 2.08 5.68
CA LYS A 152 17.07 3.30 5.07
C LYS A 152 15.99 4.23 4.52
N LEU A 153 14.94 3.68 3.91
CA LEU A 153 13.81 4.47 3.42
C LEU A 153 13.01 5.11 4.57
N LEU A 154 12.75 4.36 5.64
CA LEU A 154 12.06 4.87 6.83
C LEU A 154 12.85 6.01 7.48
N GLU A 155 14.17 5.88 7.57
CA GLU A 155 15.06 6.93 8.06
C GLU A 155 15.03 8.18 7.15
N LYS A 156 15.12 7.99 5.82
CA LYS A 156 14.99 9.06 4.82
C LYS A 156 13.67 9.83 4.95
N CYS A 157 12.60 9.16 5.36
CA CYS A 157 11.27 9.76 5.53
C CYS A 157 11.01 10.28 6.95
N SER A 158 12.03 10.37 7.81
CA SER A 158 11.93 10.86 9.19
C SER A 158 10.94 10.08 10.07
N VAL A 159 10.71 8.79 9.78
CA VAL A 159 9.80 7.94 10.57
C VAL A 159 10.28 7.76 12.01
N PHE A 160 11.60 7.73 12.22
CA PHE A 160 12.20 7.54 13.55
C PHE A 160 12.41 8.84 14.34
N GLN A 161 12.20 10.01 13.72
CA GLN A 161 12.40 11.33 14.34
C GLN A 161 11.15 11.87 15.04
N TRP A 162 10.24 10.96 15.36
CA TRP A 162 8.90 11.21 15.86
C TRP A 162 8.80 11.19 17.38
#